data_AF-A0A9E6FCG1-F1
#
_entry.id   AF-A0A9E6FCG1-F1
#
_cell.length_a   1.000
_cell.length_b   1.000
_cell.length_c   1.000
_cell.angle_alpha   90.00
_cell.angle_beta   90.00
_cell.angle_gamma   90.00
#
_symmetry.space_group_name_H-M   'P 1'
#
loop_
_entity.id
_entity.type
_entity.pdbx_description
1 polymer ?
#
loop_
_entity_poly.entity_id
_entity_poly.type
_entity_poly.pdbx_seq_one_letter_code
_entity_poly.pdbx_strand_id
1 'polypeptide(L)'
;MKYKIWYSTESFADYIIDNTILNGKNISKSKMYESDANNSANFHTLPDHIKKILYLDAPDIIVEFNSEPIFSIEVSTEAGTGHNAFQRFARLAASVENNVPAFYIYPEAAIITRKDSLPKWDKINPLIFKALNDVMSIYKIPAVLYYFPSDYRLFPNDASSSPNLMNKGLKFDTRIDYAGSPEGTDGEMISMFNSINEIIQSIELDGIINGREKLLSKRTFIDRCSIMNREFIEKGGSIDSSPITATKKIPTEYLLNYLSNYEDSNYKIGNLLKSRNETIIYQVDAKFRGDPYPGALAALDYLLCREGKTFEDRKYNLILAWGEVIINNENKSISINSNKASIEDFTMAVKASENKNILNKNYTDLKNSEISRYYMQVRYGSTFSKVKHIRVYSYFADGILFNDGALWRDA
;
A
#
# COMPACT_ATOMS: atom_id res chain seq x y z
N MET A 1 -19.92 -22.73 9.96
CA MET A 1 -18.69 -21.93 9.70
C MET A 1 -19.06 -20.47 9.81
N LYS A 2 -18.22 -19.63 10.45
CA LYS A 2 -18.55 -18.23 10.72
C LYS A 2 -17.62 -17.32 9.94
N TYR A 3 -18.22 -16.46 9.12
CA TYR A 3 -17.53 -15.36 8.46
C TYR A 3 -17.66 -14.09 9.28
N LYS A 4 -16.64 -13.24 9.21
CA LYS A 4 -16.75 -11.88 9.69
C LYS A 4 -16.10 -10.93 8.72
N ILE A 5 -16.75 -9.79 8.52
CA ILE A 5 -16.32 -8.77 7.57
C ILE A 5 -15.98 -7.51 8.35
N TRP A 6 -14.71 -7.14 8.29
CA TRP A 6 -14.20 -5.89 8.81
C TRP A 6 -14.25 -4.85 7.71
N TYR A 7 -14.92 -3.73 7.95
CA TYR A 7 -15.20 -2.74 6.90
C TYR A 7 -14.84 -1.32 7.32
N SER A 8 -14.32 -0.54 6.37
CA SER A 8 -14.26 0.93 6.50
C SER A 8 -15.64 1.55 6.21
N THR A 9 -16.26 1.11 5.12
CA THR A 9 -17.59 1.55 4.66
C THR A 9 -18.55 0.36 4.62
N GLU A 10 -19.70 0.48 5.28
CA GLU A 10 -20.65 -0.64 5.43
C GLU A 10 -21.36 -1.00 4.12
N SER A 11 -21.74 -0.01 3.31
CA SER A 11 -22.39 -0.24 2.00
C SER A 11 -21.51 -1.07 1.06
N PHE A 12 -20.19 -0.86 1.10
CA PHE A 12 -19.26 -1.66 0.32
C PHE A 12 -19.12 -3.09 0.86
N ALA A 13 -19.27 -3.30 2.18
CA ALA A 13 -19.33 -4.65 2.74
C ALA A 13 -20.58 -5.39 2.27
N ASP A 14 -21.74 -4.74 2.28
CA ASP A 14 -23.00 -5.31 1.79
C ASP A 14 -22.93 -5.62 0.29
N TYR A 15 -22.33 -4.72 -0.50
CA TYR A 15 -22.04 -4.96 -1.91
C TYR A 15 -21.22 -6.25 -2.15
N ILE A 16 -20.18 -6.50 -1.36
CA ILE A 16 -19.37 -7.72 -1.48
C ILE A 16 -20.14 -8.96 -1.01
N ILE A 17 -20.91 -8.86 0.08
CA ILE A 17 -21.70 -9.99 0.59
C ILE A 17 -22.70 -10.45 -0.47
N ASP A 18 -23.51 -9.52 -0.97
CA ASP A 18 -24.68 -9.84 -1.77
C ASP A 18 -24.33 -10.33 -3.18
N ASN A 19 -23.17 -9.92 -3.71
CA ASN A 19 -22.69 -10.31 -5.04
C ASN A 19 -21.75 -11.53 -5.03
N THR A 20 -21.53 -12.17 -3.89
CA THR A 20 -20.67 -13.37 -3.76
C THR A 20 -21.40 -14.51 -3.07
N ILE A 21 -20.77 -15.69 -2.99
CA ILE A 21 -21.31 -16.84 -2.23
C ILE A 21 -21.28 -16.63 -0.71
N LEU A 22 -20.83 -15.46 -0.25
CA LEU A 22 -21.05 -15.02 1.13
C LEU A 22 -22.54 -14.83 1.39
N ASN A 23 -23.31 -14.41 0.38
CA ASN A 23 -24.76 -14.37 0.50
C ASN A 23 -25.31 -15.75 0.90
N GLY A 24 -26.06 -15.80 2.00
CA GLY A 24 -26.55 -17.04 2.60
C GLY A 24 -25.60 -17.77 3.56
N LYS A 25 -24.41 -17.21 3.84
CA LYS A 25 -23.49 -17.72 4.89
C LYS A 25 -23.77 -17.04 6.23
N ASN A 26 -23.29 -17.66 7.32
CA ASN A 26 -23.34 -17.05 8.65
C ASN A 26 -22.26 -15.95 8.76
N ILE A 27 -22.69 -14.69 8.63
CA ILE A 27 -21.82 -13.52 8.59
C ILE A 27 -22.09 -12.61 9.78
N SER A 28 -21.02 -12.02 10.31
CA SER A 28 -21.09 -10.86 11.17
C SER A 28 -20.28 -9.71 10.57
N LYS A 29 -20.79 -8.48 10.62
CA LYS A 29 -20.04 -7.30 10.17
C LYS A 29 -19.44 -6.58 11.39
N SER A 30 -18.30 -5.93 11.23
CA SER A 30 -17.72 -5.08 12.27
C SER A 30 -16.94 -3.93 11.67
N LYS A 31 -17.07 -2.75 12.27
CA LYS A 31 -16.31 -1.58 11.85
C LYS A 31 -14.81 -1.82 12.04
N MET A 32 -14.04 -1.49 11.00
CA MET A 32 -12.60 -1.52 11.03
C MET A 32 -12.08 -0.14 11.44
N TYR A 33 -11.31 -0.11 12.53
CA TYR A 33 -10.64 1.10 12.99
C TYR A 33 -9.24 1.14 12.36
N GLU A 34 -8.97 2.11 11.49
CA GLU A 34 -7.80 2.06 10.59
C GLU A 34 -6.45 2.10 11.31
N SER A 35 -6.34 2.90 12.39
CA SER A 35 -5.14 3.00 13.20
C SER A 35 -5.41 3.67 14.55
N ASP A 36 -4.53 3.48 15.54
CA ASP A 36 -4.55 4.24 16.81
C ASP A 36 -4.33 5.73 16.56
N ALA A 37 -3.61 6.09 15.50
CA ALA A 37 -3.43 7.47 15.06
C ALA A 37 -4.76 8.16 14.70
N ASN A 38 -5.67 7.47 14.02
CA ASN A 38 -6.95 8.04 13.57
C ASN A 38 -8.09 7.75 14.55
N ASN A 39 -8.08 6.61 15.24
CA ASN A 39 -9.18 6.15 16.10
C ASN A 39 -8.66 5.54 17.41
N SER A 40 -8.01 6.38 18.22
CA SER A 40 -7.40 6.00 19.49
C SER A 40 -8.37 5.34 20.48
N ALA A 41 -9.64 5.76 20.45
CA ALA A 41 -10.66 5.27 21.36
C ALA A 41 -11.02 3.79 21.13
N ASN A 42 -10.96 3.29 19.89
CA ASN A 42 -11.49 1.96 19.58
C ASN A 42 -10.48 1.02 18.91
N PHE A 43 -9.36 1.52 18.38
CA PHE A 43 -8.37 0.68 17.67
C PHE A 43 -7.88 -0.52 18.50
N HIS A 44 -7.75 -0.34 19.82
CA HIS A 44 -7.31 -1.38 20.72
C HIS A 44 -8.25 -2.61 20.75
N THR A 45 -9.53 -2.43 20.43
CA THR A 45 -10.55 -3.50 20.40
C THR A 45 -10.39 -4.47 19.24
N LEU A 46 -9.63 -4.11 18.20
CA LEU A 46 -9.39 -4.99 17.06
C LEU A 46 -8.56 -6.22 17.47
N PRO A 47 -8.83 -7.42 16.93
CA PRO A 47 -7.97 -8.57 17.15
C PRO A 47 -6.55 -8.38 16.60
N ASP A 48 -5.57 -9.12 17.16
CA ASP A 48 -4.16 -9.06 16.73
C ASP A 48 -3.99 -9.43 15.25
N HIS A 49 -4.66 -10.48 14.79
CA HIS A 49 -4.56 -10.94 13.39
C HIS A 49 -5.06 -9.89 12.39
N ILE A 50 -6.01 -9.03 12.78
CA ILE A 50 -6.44 -7.89 11.97
C ILE A 50 -5.41 -6.77 12.03
N LYS A 51 -4.89 -6.43 13.22
CA LYS A 51 -3.84 -5.40 13.37
C LYS A 51 -2.58 -5.72 12.54
N LYS A 52 -2.25 -7.01 12.39
CA LYS A 52 -1.15 -7.47 11.52
C LYS A 52 -1.33 -7.13 10.05
N ILE A 53 -2.56 -6.94 9.57
CA ILE A 53 -2.84 -6.46 8.21
C ILE A 53 -2.78 -4.91 8.16
N LEU A 54 -3.16 -4.24 9.24
CA LEU A 54 -3.27 -2.76 9.32
C LEU A 54 -1.95 -2.04 9.66
N TYR A 55 -0.84 -2.77 9.82
CA TYR A 55 0.40 -2.22 10.39
C TYR A 55 1.03 -1.10 9.55
N LEU A 56 0.80 -1.11 8.23
CA LEU A 56 1.18 -0.02 7.33
C LEU A 56 0.02 0.99 7.20
N ASP A 57 -1.07 0.54 6.61
CA ASP A 57 -2.30 1.30 6.38
C ASP A 57 -3.47 0.33 6.20
N ALA A 58 -4.70 0.81 6.36
CA ALA A 58 -5.89 -0.04 6.33
C ALA A 58 -6.44 -0.21 4.90
N PRO A 59 -6.75 -1.44 4.44
CA PRO A 59 -7.60 -1.66 3.26
C PRO A 59 -9.05 -1.25 3.56
N ASP A 60 -9.94 -1.32 2.58
CA ASP A 60 -11.36 -1.01 2.78
C ASP A 60 -12.15 -2.16 3.43
N ILE A 61 -11.79 -3.41 3.07
CA ILE A 61 -12.42 -4.63 3.60
C ILE A 61 -11.36 -5.66 3.97
N ILE A 62 -11.59 -6.37 5.08
CA ILE A 62 -10.94 -7.64 5.40
C ILE A 62 -12.03 -8.67 5.72
N VAL A 63 -12.01 -9.81 5.04
CA VAL A 63 -12.92 -10.92 5.35
C VAL A 63 -12.16 -11.99 6.11
N GLU A 64 -12.69 -12.43 7.24
CA GLU A 64 -12.16 -13.55 8.03
C GLU A 64 -13.12 -14.75 7.99
N PHE A 65 -12.53 -15.94 8.08
CA PHE A 65 -13.22 -17.22 8.23
C PHE A 65 -12.66 -17.92 9.47
N ASN A 66 -13.52 -18.18 10.47
CA ASN A 66 -13.11 -18.78 11.75
C ASN A 66 -11.88 -18.08 12.38
N SER A 67 -11.91 -16.74 12.42
CA SER A 67 -10.85 -15.86 12.97
C SER A 67 -9.53 -15.81 12.19
N GLU A 68 -9.51 -16.31 10.96
CA GLU A 68 -8.36 -16.19 10.05
C GLU A 68 -8.73 -15.31 8.84
N PRO A 69 -7.98 -14.23 8.54
CA PRO A 69 -8.23 -13.39 7.37
C PRO A 69 -8.03 -14.17 6.07
N ILE A 70 -9.05 -14.22 5.21
CA ILE A 70 -9.00 -15.02 3.99
C ILE A 70 -8.78 -14.20 2.72
N PHE A 71 -9.13 -12.92 2.74
CA PHE A 71 -8.74 -11.94 1.73
C PHE A 71 -9.01 -10.51 2.22
N SER A 72 -8.41 -9.53 1.54
CA SER A 72 -8.66 -8.10 1.72
C SER A 72 -9.00 -7.43 0.39
N ILE A 73 -9.75 -6.33 0.45
CA ILE A 73 -10.10 -5.52 -0.74
C ILE A 73 -9.77 -4.06 -0.47
N GLU A 74 -9.10 -3.44 -1.43
CA GLU A 74 -8.84 -2.00 -1.50
C GLU A 74 -9.53 -1.45 -2.75
N VAL A 75 -10.23 -0.33 -2.62
CA VAL A 75 -10.88 0.36 -3.73
C VAL A 75 -10.42 1.82 -3.83
N SER A 76 -10.17 2.27 -5.04
CA SER A 76 -9.85 3.66 -5.35
C SER A 76 -10.71 4.16 -6.49
N THR A 77 -11.00 5.45 -6.45
CA THR A 77 -11.64 6.21 -7.55
C THR A 77 -10.69 7.30 -8.09
N GLU A 78 -9.42 7.25 -7.69
CA GLU A 78 -8.42 8.25 -8.06
C GLU A 78 -7.88 8.04 -9.47
N ALA A 79 -7.42 9.15 -10.06
CA ALA A 79 -6.74 9.14 -11.34
C ALA A 79 -5.35 8.48 -11.23
N GLY A 80 -5.00 7.60 -12.17
CA GLY A 80 -3.91 6.63 -12.01
C GLY A 80 -2.53 6.99 -12.56
N THR A 81 -2.31 8.20 -13.07
CA THR A 81 -1.03 8.55 -13.71
C THR A 81 0.13 8.67 -12.71
N GLY A 82 1.32 8.28 -13.17
CA GLY A 82 2.57 8.43 -12.42
C GLY A 82 2.55 7.65 -11.11
N HIS A 83 2.81 8.33 -9.99
CA HIS A 83 2.87 7.73 -8.66
C HIS A 83 1.49 7.35 -8.08
N ASN A 84 0.39 7.89 -8.62
CA ASN A 84 -0.92 7.79 -7.99
C ASN A 84 -1.46 6.36 -7.94
N ALA A 85 -1.24 5.56 -9.00
CA ALA A 85 -1.65 4.15 -9.02
C ALA A 85 -1.06 3.34 -7.84
N PHE A 86 0.09 3.76 -7.31
CA PHE A 86 0.80 3.08 -6.22
C PHE A 86 0.41 3.61 -4.84
N GLN A 87 -0.35 4.69 -4.71
CA GLN A 87 -0.65 5.36 -3.43
C GLN A 87 -1.17 4.40 -2.35
N ARG A 88 -1.92 3.37 -2.75
CA ARG A 88 -2.54 2.36 -1.89
C ARG A 88 -1.75 1.06 -1.81
N PHE A 89 -0.64 0.94 -2.52
CA PHE A 89 0.13 -0.30 -2.67
C PHE A 89 0.62 -0.88 -1.33
N ALA A 90 0.97 -0.02 -0.36
CA ALA A 90 1.37 -0.46 0.98
C ALA A 90 0.29 -1.29 1.71
N ARG A 91 -1.01 -1.05 1.43
CA ARG A 91 -2.13 -1.81 2.01
C ARG A 91 -2.19 -3.23 1.44
N LEU A 92 -1.94 -3.34 0.13
CA LEU A 92 -1.90 -4.61 -0.59
C LEU A 92 -0.68 -5.43 -0.14
N ALA A 93 0.49 -4.79 -0.07
CA ALA A 93 1.71 -5.37 0.45
C ALA A 93 1.46 -5.93 1.86
N ALA A 94 0.98 -5.12 2.81
CA ALA A 94 0.73 -5.56 4.18
C ALA A 94 -0.15 -6.82 4.27
N SER A 95 -1.16 -6.94 3.41
CA SER A 95 -2.03 -8.11 3.35
C SER A 95 -1.28 -9.34 2.83
N VAL A 96 -0.58 -9.19 1.72
CA VAL A 96 0.20 -10.28 1.09
C VAL A 96 1.33 -10.77 1.99
N GLU A 97 2.02 -9.87 2.69
CA GLU A 97 3.10 -10.23 3.64
C GLU A 97 2.58 -11.07 4.81
N ASN A 98 1.29 -10.96 5.13
CA ASN A 98 0.61 -11.76 6.15
C ASN A 98 -0.12 -12.98 5.56
N ASN A 99 0.21 -13.39 4.33
CA ASN A 99 -0.41 -14.49 3.61
C ASN A 99 -1.92 -14.33 3.40
N VAL A 100 -2.37 -13.09 3.18
CA VAL A 100 -3.77 -12.76 2.90
C VAL A 100 -3.88 -12.29 1.45
N PRO A 101 -4.61 -13.01 0.58
CA PRO A 101 -4.90 -12.57 -0.78
C PRO A 101 -5.47 -11.15 -0.83
N ALA A 102 -5.03 -10.35 -1.79
CA ALA A 102 -5.43 -8.95 -1.91
C ALA A 102 -6.09 -8.66 -3.26
N PHE A 103 -7.22 -7.95 -3.22
CA PHE A 103 -7.91 -7.41 -4.38
C PHE A 103 -7.72 -5.89 -4.42
N TYR A 104 -7.38 -5.37 -5.59
CA TYR A 104 -7.28 -3.94 -5.82
C TYR A 104 -8.26 -3.50 -6.90
N ILE A 105 -9.23 -2.66 -6.55
CA ILE A 105 -10.16 -2.07 -7.50
C ILE A 105 -9.67 -0.66 -7.83
N TYR A 106 -9.28 -0.42 -9.08
CA TYR A 106 -8.73 0.86 -9.51
C TYR A 106 -9.20 1.23 -10.91
N PRO A 107 -9.53 2.48 -11.24
CA PRO A 107 -10.00 2.83 -12.58
C PRO A 107 -8.91 2.60 -13.64
N GLU A 108 -9.26 2.04 -14.78
CA GLU A 108 -8.34 2.01 -15.93
C GLU A 108 -7.97 3.43 -16.36
N ALA A 109 -8.95 4.34 -16.33
CA ALA A 109 -8.75 5.78 -16.41
C ALA A 109 -9.87 6.49 -15.64
N ALA A 110 -9.57 7.69 -15.15
CA ALA A 110 -10.56 8.60 -14.59
C ALA A 110 -10.44 9.97 -15.27
N ILE A 111 -11.55 10.67 -15.43
CA ILE A 111 -11.56 12.01 -16.01
C ILE A 111 -10.97 13.00 -15.01
N ILE A 112 -10.02 13.80 -15.50
CA ILE A 112 -9.51 14.98 -14.79
C ILE A 112 -9.90 16.24 -15.55
N THR A 113 -10.34 17.26 -14.79
CA THR A 113 -10.65 18.58 -15.31
C THR A 113 -9.71 19.58 -14.65
N ARG A 114 -8.89 20.26 -15.45
CA ARG A 114 -8.04 21.35 -14.98
C ARG A 114 -8.64 22.68 -15.39
N LYS A 115 -8.31 23.74 -14.64
CA LYS A 115 -8.70 25.11 -14.97
C LYS A 115 -8.25 25.41 -16.41
N ASP A 116 -9.16 25.93 -17.22
CA ASP A 116 -8.91 26.36 -18.60
C ASP A 116 -8.54 25.23 -19.59
N SER A 117 -8.90 23.97 -19.31
CA SER A 117 -8.72 22.84 -20.24
C SER A 117 -9.95 21.96 -20.34
N LEU A 118 -10.17 21.35 -21.50
CA LEU A 118 -11.20 20.33 -21.67
C LEU A 118 -10.93 19.11 -20.77
N PRO A 119 -11.98 18.43 -20.28
CA PRO A 119 -11.85 17.18 -19.56
C PRO A 119 -11.03 16.17 -20.37
N LYS A 120 -10.17 15.40 -19.69
CA LYS A 120 -9.37 14.34 -20.33
C LYS A 120 -9.27 13.12 -19.44
N TRP A 121 -9.07 11.97 -20.08
CA TRP A 121 -8.78 10.72 -19.39
C TRP A 121 -7.36 10.72 -18.85
N ASP A 122 -7.23 10.43 -17.56
CA ASP A 122 -5.96 10.18 -16.89
C ASP A 122 -5.85 8.68 -16.62
N LYS A 123 -4.99 8.02 -17.41
CA LYS A 123 -4.90 6.55 -17.49
C LYS A 123 -4.03 5.99 -16.37
N ILE A 124 -4.33 4.77 -15.95
CA ILE A 124 -3.54 4.05 -14.97
C ILE A 124 -2.10 3.85 -15.46
N ASN A 125 -1.14 4.04 -14.56
CA ASN A 125 0.25 3.69 -14.80
C ASN A 125 0.40 2.15 -14.90
N PRO A 126 0.83 1.60 -16.05
CA PRO A 126 0.90 0.15 -16.25
C PRO A 126 1.86 -0.56 -15.29
N LEU A 127 2.86 0.15 -14.75
CA LEU A 127 3.86 -0.45 -13.88
C LEU A 127 3.27 -1.00 -12.56
N ILE A 128 2.04 -0.62 -12.20
CA ILE A 128 1.29 -1.23 -11.10
C ILE A 128 1.08 -2.73 -11.29
N PHE A 129 0.84 -3.19 -12.53
CA PHE A 129 0.65 -4.61 -12.84
C PHE A 129 1.92 -5.40 -12.56
N LYS A 130 3.09 -4.85 -12.94
CA LYS A 130 4.38 -5.47 -12.63
C LYS A 130 4.62 -5.52 -11.12
N ALA A 131 4.37 -4.42 -10.40
CA ALA A 131 4.57 -4.39 -8.94
C ALA A 131 3.71 -5.44 -8.22
N LEU A 132 2.45 -5.62 -8.65
CA LEU A 132 1.56 -6.67 -8.15
C LEU A 132 2.09 -8.07 -8.49
N ASN A 133 2.55 -8.30 -9.72
CA ASN A 133 3.15 -9.57 -10.11
C ASN A 133 4.42 -9.91 -9.32
N ASP A 134 5.27 -8.93 -9.05
CA ASP A 134 6.51 -9.15 -8.30
C ASP A 134 6.20 -9.53 -6.84
N VAL A 135 5.27 -8.82 -6.17
CA VAL A 135 4.87 -9.19 -4.80
C VAL A 135 4.18 -10.56 -4.75
N MET A 136 3.32 -10.89 -5.73
CA MET A 136 2.75 -12.24 -5.86
C MET A 136 3.83 -13.30 -6.04
N SER A 137 4.87 -13.01 -6.83
CA SER A 137 5.94 -13.94 -7.14
C SER A 137 6.81 -14.26 -5.93
N ILE A 138 7.04 -13.29 -5.04
CA ILE A 138 7.81 -13.45 -3.80
C ILE A 138 7.00 -14.23 -2.76
N TYR A 139 5.75 -13.84 -2.54
CA TYR A 139 4.95 -14.40 -1.45
C TYR A 139 4.15 -15.65 -1.83
N LYS A 140 3.95 -15.89 -3.13
CA LYS A 140 3.07 -16.94 -3.68
C LYS A 140 1.63 -16.81 -3.20
N ILE A 141 1.16 -15.58 -3.07
CA ILE A 141 -0.20 -15.22 -2.63
C ILE A 141 -0.82 -14.28 -3.67
N PRO A 142 -2.08 -14.47 -4.08
CA PRO A 142 -2.72 -13.58 -5.05
C PRO A 142 -2.78 -12.12 -4.59
N ALA A 143 -2.41 -11.20 -5.48
CA ALA A 143 -2.54 -9.76 -5.34
C ALA A 143 -2.96 -9.21 -6.70
N VAL A 144 -4.27 -9.15 -6.95
CA VAL A 144 -4.83 -8.96 -8.29
C VAL A 144 -5.61 -7.66 -8.41
N LEU A 145 -5.48 -6.99 -9.55
CA LEU A 145 -6.20 -5.74 -9.84
C LEU A 145 -7.44 -6.03 -10.67
N TYR A 146 -8.57 -5.37 -10.38
CA TYR A 146 -9.78 -5.29 -11.21
C TYR A 146 -10.09 -3.83 -11.52
N TYR A 147 -10.55 -3.54 -12.74
CA TYR A 147 -10.84 -2.17 -13.09
C TYR A 147 -12.12 -1.69 -12.40
N PHE A 148 -12.04 -0.54 -11.74
CA PHE A 148 -13.25 0.21 -11.41
C PHE A 148 -13.95 0.58 -12.73
N PRO A 149 -15.21 0.19 -12.94
CA PRO A 149 -15.91 0.42 -14.20
C PRO A 149 -15.92 1.90 -14.61
N SER A 150 -15.62 2.18 -15.87
CA SER A 150 -15.58 3.55 -16.40
C SER A 150 -16.02 3.62 -17.85
N ASP A 151 -16.36 4.82 -18.31
CA ASP A 151 -16.73 5.11 -19.69
C ASP A 151 -15.52 5.16 -20.65
N TYR A 152 -14.30 5.02 -20.13
CA TYR A 152 -13.06 5.23 -20.88
C TYR A 152 -12.97 4.42 -22.17
N ARG A 153 -13.32 3.12 -22.13
CA ARG A 153 -13.25 2.25 -23.32
C ARG A 153 -14.26 2.63 -24.39
N LEU A 154 -15.39 3.24 -24.02
CA LEU A 154 -16.44 3.67 -24.95
C LEU A 154 -16.13 5.05 -25.55
N PHE A 155 -15.48 5.92 -24.78
CA PHE A 155 -15.16 7.29 -25.19
C PHE A 155 -13.66 7.62 -25.04
N PRO A 156 -12.73 6.83 -25.62
CA PRO A 156 -11.30 6.92 -25.30
C PRO A 156 -10.64 8.23 -25.73
N ASN A 157 -11.19 8.89 -26.75
CA ASN A 157 -10.63 10.12 -27.35
C ASN A 157 -11.42 11.39 -26.99
N ASP A 158 -12.57 11.27 -26.34
CA ASP A 158 -13.41 12.40 -25.96
C ASP A 158 -14.06 12.19 -24.59
N ALA A 159 -13.35 12.59 -23.54
CA ALA A 159 -13.85 12.51 -22.17
C ALA A 159 -15.08 13.41 -21.94
N SER A 160 -15.28 14.46 -22.74
CA SER A 160 -16.41 15.39 -22.57
C SER A 160 -17.75 14.75 -22.91
N SER A 161 -17.73 13.72 -23.77
CA SER A 161 -18.91 12.93 -24.15
C SER A 161 -19.26 11.82 -23.16
N SER A 162 -18.49 11.65 -22.07
CA SER A 162 -18.80 10.63 -21.05
C SER A 162 -20.15 10.93 -20.37
N PRO A 163 -21.10 9.98 -20.34
CA PRO A 163 -22.35 10.14 -19.60
C PRO A 163 -22.12 10.30 -18.09
N ASN A 164 -21.01 9.77 -17.56
CA ASN A 164 -20.63 9.88 -16.16
C ASN A 164 -19.61 11.00 -15.89
N LEU A 165 -19.58 12.07 -16.70
CA LEU A 165 -18.60 13.17 -16.58
C LEU A 165 -18.47 13.74 -15.15
N MET A 166 -19.61 13.95 -14.46
CA MET A 166 -19.65 14.47 -13.08
C MET A 166 -19.01 13.52 -12.06
N ASN A 167 -18.98 12.23 -12.37
CA ASN A 167 -18.42 11.16 -11.57
C ASN A 167 -17.02 10.75 -12.07
N LYS A 168 -16.30 11.68 -12.72
CA LYS A 168 -14.99 11.43 -13.34
C LYS A 168 -15.02 10.30 -14.38
N GLY A 169 -16.17 10.07 -15.02
CA GLY A 169 -16.38 9.00 -15.98
C GLY A 169 -16.47 7.60 -15.38
N LEU A 170 -16.57 7.49 -14.04
CA LEU A 170 -16.70 6.23 -13.32
C LEU A 170 -18.16 5.81 -13.21
N LYS A 171 -18.41 4.49 -13.29
CA LYS A 171 -19.75 3.91 -13.17
C LYS A 171 -19.93 3.31 -11.79
N PHE A 172 -20.86 3.87 -11.05
CA PHE A 172 -21.22 3.44 -9.69
C PHE A 172 -22.47 2.57 -9.72
N ASP A 173 -22.61 1.71 -8.72
CA ASP A 173 -23.84 0.95 -8.53
C ASP A 173 -25.03 1.89 -8.27
N THR A 174 -26.19 1.55 -8.84
CA THR A 174 -27.40 2.36 -8.74
C THR A 174 -28.23 2.04 -7.50
N ARG A 175 -27.97 0.90 -6.84
CA ARG A 175 -28.65 0.53 -5.58
C ARG A 175 -28.12 1.39 -4.44
N ILE A 176 -29.06 2.02 -3.71
CA ILE A 176 -28.73 2.89 -2.59
C ILE A 176 -27.97 2.16 -1.47
N ASP A 177 -28.26 0.88 -1.26
CA ASP A 177 -27.57 0.02 -0.28
C ASP A 177 -26.09 -0.13 -0.59
N TYR A 178 -25.70 0.09 -1.86
CA TYR A 178 -24.32 -0.05 -2.35
C TYR A 178 -23.69 1.31 -2.67
N ALA A 179 -24.22 2.40 -2.09
CA ALA A 179 -23.73 3.75 -2.36
C ALA A 179 -22.20 3.85 -2.29
N GLY A 180 -21.61 4.38 -3.38
CA GLY A 180 -20.16 4.54 -3.56
C GLY A 180 -19.43 3.31 -4.11
N SER A 181 -20.11 2.18 -4.29
CA SER A 181 -19.54 0.95 -4.86
C SER A 181 -19.49 1.00 -6.40
N PRO A 182 -18.56 0.27 -7.04
CA PRO A 182 -18.52 0.14 -8.49
C PRO A 182 -19.77 -0.58 -9.03
N GLU A 183 -20.15 -0.31 -10.29
CA GLU A 183 -21.26 -0.98 -10.97
C GLU A 183 -21.11 -2.51 -10.94
N GLY A 184 -21.90 -3.22 -10.12
CA GLY A 184 -21.74 -4.65 -9.86
C GLY A 184 -22.03 -5.56 -11.04
N THR A 185 -22.77 -5.08 -12.03
CA THR A 185 -23.07 -5.82 -13.26
C THR A 185 -21.98 -5.71 -14.32
N ASP A 186 -20.95 -4.87 -14.10
CA ASP A 186 -19.81 -4.77 -15.02
C ASP A 186 -18.97 -6.06 -14.99
N GLY A 187 -18.43 -6.45 -16.15
CA GLY A 187 -17.67 -7.68 -16.31
C GLY A 187 -16.43 -7.77 -15.42
N GLU A 188 -15.79 -6.64 -15.09
CA GLU A 188 -14.64 -6.62 -14.18
C GLU A 188 -15.05 -6.93 -12.74
N MET A 189 -16.20 -6.42 -12.28
CA MET A 189 -16.72 -6.70 -10.93
C MET A 189 -17.23 -8.15 -10.83
N ILE A 190 -17.94 -8.65 -11.84
CA ILE A 190 -18.35 -10.05 -11.93
C ILE A 190 -17.12 -10.98 -11.87
N SER A 191 -16.05 -10.65 -12.60
CA SER A 191 -14.80 -11.40 -12.58
C SER A 191 -14.14 -11.40 -11.19
N MET A 192 -14.16 -10.26 -10.49
CA MET A 192 -13.68 -10.15 -9.11
C MET A 192 -14.51 -11.01 -8.16
N PHE A 193 -15.84 -10.97 -8.24
CA PHE A 193 -16.72 -11.78 -7.39
C PHE A 193 -16.48 -13.27 -7.59
N ASN A 194 -16.28 -13.72 -8.83
CA ASN A 194 -15.91 -15.11 -9.12
C ASN A 194 -14.58 -15.50 -8.48
N SER A 195 -13.63 -14.57 -8.42
CA SER A 195 -12.33 -14.80 -7.79
C SER A 195 -12.43 -14.85 -6.27
N ILE A 196 -13.30 -14.03 -5.67
CA ILE A 196 -13.65 -14.12 -4.24
C ILE A 196 -14.31 -15.48 -3.95
N ASN A 197 -15.25 -15.91 -4.79
CA ASN A 197 -15.92 -17.20 -4.65
C ASN A 197 -14.92 -18.36 -4.72
N GLU A 198 -13.94 -18.32 -5.62
CA GLU A 198 -12.87 -19.32 -5.73
C GLU A 198 -12.02 -19.42 -4.44
N ILE A 199 -11.71 -18.28 -3.81
CA ILE A 199 -11.00 -18.27 -2.52
C ILE A 199 -11.84 -18.95 -1.44
N ILE A 200 -13.10 -18.54 -1.31
CA ILE A 200 -14.02 -19.07 -0.31
C ILE A 200 -14.19 -20.59 -0.49
N GLN A 201 -14.45 -21.04 -1.71
CA GLN A 201 -14.59 -22.46 -2.01
C GLN A 201 -13.31 -23.24 -1.73
N SER A 202 -12.15 -22.71 -2.13
CA SER A 202 -10.86 -23.38 -1.87
C SER A 202 -10.60 -23.51 -0.37
N ILE A 203 -10.94 -22.51 0.43
CA ILE A 203 -10.74 -22.54 1.88
C ILE A 203 -11.76 -23.44 2.58
N GLU A 204 -13.02 -23.43 2.16
CA GLU A 204 -14.05 -24.32 2.73
C GLU A 204 -13.77 -25.80 2.42
N LEU A 205 -13.20 -26.10 1.25
CA LEU A 205 -12.89 -27.47 0.81
C LEU A 205 -11.55 -27.99 1.35
N ASP A 206 -10.47 -27.21 1.19
CA ASP A 206 -9.10 -27.66 1.46
C ASP A 206 -8.56 -27.17 2.82
N GLY A 207 -9.30 -26.31 3.52
CA GLY A 207 -8.84 -25.59 4.70
C GLY A 207 -8.01 -24.35 4.33
N ILE A 208 -7.71 -23.51 5.33
CA ILE A 208 -7.09 -22.19 5.11
C ILE A 208 -5.69 -22.30 4.50
N ILE A 209 -4.82 -23.15 5.04
CA ILE A 209 -3.42 -23.26 4.60
C ILE A 209 -3.35 -23.81 3.17
N ASN A 210 -3.84 -25.04 2.96
CA ASN A 210 -3.81 -25.70 1.66
C ASN A 210 -4.64 -24.96 0.60
N GLY A 211 -5.77 -24.38 1.01
CA GLY A 211 -6.63 -23.59 0.12
C GLY A 211 -5.89 -22.37 -0.44
N ARG A 212 -5.14 -21.64 0.40
CA ARG A 212 -4.33 -20.49 -0.02
C ARG A 212 -3.19 -20.87 -0.96
N GLU A 213 -2.46 -21.94 -0.65
CA GLU A 213 -1.32 -22.42 -1.46
C GLU A 213 -1.75 -22.80 -2.89
N LYS A 214 -2.98 -23.28 -3.06
CA LYS A 214 -3.51 -23.68 -4.37
C LYS A 214 -4.07 -22.51 -5.20
N LEU A 215 -4.28 -21.32 -4.63
CA LEU A 215 -5.02 -20.25 -5.33
C LEU A 215 -4.39 -19.84 -6.66
N LEU A 216 -3.07 -19.66 -6.71
CA LEU A 216 -2.37 -19.28 -7.96
C LEU A 216 -2.38 -20.39 -9.03
N SER A 217 -2.78 -21.61 -8.68
CA SER A 217 -2.99 -22.71 -9.63
C SER A 217 -4.42 -22.81 -10.16
N LYS A 218 -5.37 -22.05 -9.59
CA LYS A 218 -6.76 -22.01 -10.06
C LYS A 218 -6.86 -21.19 -11.34
N ARG A 219 -7.67 -21.66 -12.30
CA ARG A 219 -7.85 -21.00 -13.60
C ARG A 219 -8.25 -19.55 -13.46
N THR A 220 -9.15 -19.24 -12.53
CA THR A 220 -9.59 -17.88 -12.21
C THR A 220 -8.42 -16.91 -11.94
N PHE A 221 -7.40 -17.34 -11.19
CA PHE A 221 -6.22 -16.52 -10.90
C PHE A 221 -5.17 -16.55 -12.01
N ILE A 222 -4.98 -17.70 -12.68
CA ILE A 222 -4.09 -17.82 -13.85
C ILE A 222 -4.53 -16.86 -14.96
N ASP A 223 -5.84 -16.86 -15.25
CA ASP A 223 -6.42 -16.03 -16.29
C ASP A 223 -6.31 -14.55 -15.91
N ARG A 224 -6.55 -14.20 -14.63
CA ARG A 224 -6.38 -12.81 -14.17
C ARG A 224 -4.94 -12.32 -14.22
N CYS A 225 -3.97 -13.15 -13.83
CA CYS A 225 -2.54 -12.82 -13.97
C CYS A 225 -2.17 -12.63 -15.44
N SER A 226 -2.72 -13.46 -16.34
CA SER A 226 -2.52 -13.33 -17.79
C SER A 226 -3.09 -12.02 -18.33
N ILE A 227 -4.26 -11.61 -17.86
CA ILE A 227 -4.86 -10.29 -18.19
C ILE A 227 -3.97 -9.16 -17.69
N MET A 228 -3.52 -9.18 -16.43
CA MET A 228 -2.65 -8.14 -15.87
C MET A 228 -1.32 -8.01 -16.64
N ASN A 229 -0.73 -9.14 -17.03
CA ASN A 229 0.47 -9.16 -17.88
C ASN A 229 0.20 -8.55 -19.27
N ARG A 230 -0.94 -8.88 -19.88
CA ARG A 230 -1.33 -8.29 -21.17
C ARG A 230 -1.56 -6.79 -21.05
N GLU A 231 -2.27 -6.33 -20.01
CA GLU A 231 -2.50 -4.90 -19.75
C GLU A 231 -1.20 -4.13 -19.49
N PHE A 232 -0.21 -4.75 -18.83
CA PHE A 232 1.15 -4.19 -18.73
C PHE A 232 1.76 -3.96 -20.12
N ILE A 233 1.75 -4.99 -20.98
CA ILE A 233 2.38 -4.94 -22.31
C ILE A 233 1.64 -3.97 -23.24
N GLU A 234 0.33 -4.11 -23.38
CA GLU A 234 -0.49 -3.35 -24.34
C GLU A 234 -0.53 -1.85 -24.01
N LYS A 235 -0.37 -1.48 -22.74
CA LYS A 235 -0.27 -0.08 -22.32
C LYS A 235 1.16 0.48 -22.35
N GLY A 236 2.13 -0.28 -22.89
CA GLY A 236 3.51 0.17 -23.01
C GLY A 236 4.25 0.22 -21.67
N GLY A 237 3.92 -0.68 -20.75
CA GLY A 237 4.60 -0.80 -19.47
C GLY A 237 6.10 -0.98 -19.67
N SER A 238 6.88 -0.10 -19.04
CA SER A 238 8.33 -0.11 -19.09
C SER A 238 8.91 0.21 -17.71
N ILE A 239 10.12 -0.29 -17.46
CA ILE A 239 10.94 0.13 -16.32
C ILE A 239 11.38 1.60 -16.45
N ASP A 240 11.26 2.19 -17.64
CA ASP A 240 11.48 3.63 -17.89
C ASP A 240 10.24 4.48 -17.55
N SER A 241 9.40 4.00 -16.63
CA SER A 241 8.23 4.72 -16.14
C SER A 241 8.37 5.07 -14.65
N SER A 242 7.67 6.11 -14.21
CA SER A 242 7.54 6.42 -12.77
C SER A 242 6.89 5.23 -12.03
N PRO A 243 7.28 4.91 -10.78
CA PRO A 243 8.27 5.60 -9.95
C PRO A 243 9.73 5.26 -10.25
N ILE A 244 10.05 4.27 -11.09
CA ILE A 244 11.43 3.81 -11.31
C ILE A 244 12.31 4.92 -11.89
N THR A 245 11.80 5.74 -12.81
CA THR A 245 12.54 6.88 -13.39
C THR A 245 12.92 7.96 -12.37
N ALA A 246 12.30 7.97 -11.20
CA ALA A 246 12.66 8.85 -10.10
C ALA A 246 13.69 8.20 -9.16
N THR A 247 14.35 7.12 -9.58
CA THR A 247 15.39 6.45 -8.81
C THR A 247 16.78 6.59 -9.42
N LYS A 248 17.81 6.57 -8.58
CA LYS A 248 19.22 6.43 -8.99
C LYS A 248 19.81 5.19 -8.34
N LYS A 249 20.52 4.39 -9.13
CA LYS A 249 21.32 3.26 -8.64
C LYS A 249 22.77 3.72 -8.48
N ILE A 250 23.34 3.50 -7.30
CA ILE A 250 24.72 3.87 -6.98
C ILE A 250 25.44 2.74 -6.23
N PRO A 251 26.78 2.68 -6.26
CA PRO A 251 27.52 1.81 -5.35
C PRO A 251 27.27 2.23 -3.90
N THR A 252 27.05 1.27 -3.01
CA THR A 252 26.74 1.54 -1.60
C THR A 252 27.86 2.31 -0.88
N GLU A 253 29.11 2.19 -1.33
CA GLU A 253 30.23 3.00 -0.79
C GLU A 253 29.92 4.50 -0.81
N TYR A 254 29.15 4.97 -1.80
CA TYR A 254 28.80 6.40 -1.92
C TYR A 254 27.83 6.85 -0.84
N LEU A 255 26.86 6.00 -0.50
CA LEU A 255 25.95 6.24 0.62
C LEU A 255 26.73 6.21 1.95
N LEU A 256 27.61 5.22 2.13
CA LEU A 256 28.39 5.07 3.36
C LEU A 256 29.34 6.24 3.58
N ASN A 257 29.99 6.74 2.53
CA ASN A 257 30.85 7.92 2.60
C ASN A 257 30.06 9.21 2.89
N TYR A 258 28.80 9.29 2.49
CA TYR A 258 27.92 10.39 2.91
C TYR A 258 27.54 10.27 4.39
N LEU A 259 27.17 9.06 4.84
CA LEU A 259 26.74 8.81 6.22
C LEU A 259 27.90 8.81 7.23
N SER A 260 29.16 8.64 6.80
CA SER A 260 30.33 8.67 7.67
C SER A 260 30.51 10.02 8.39
N ASN A 261 29.90 11.08 7.88
CA ASN A 261 29.82 12.38 8.54
C ASN A 261 29.06 12.35 9.88
N TYR A 262 28.26 11.30 10.12
CA TYR A 262 27.53 11.09 11.37
C TYR A 262 28.22 10.07 12.30
N GLU A 263 29.36 9.51 11.90
CA GLU A 263 30.16 8.64 12.77
C GLU A 263 31.04 9.46 13.72
N ASP A 264 31.35 8.90 14.88
CA ASP A 264 32.28 9.50 15.85
C ASP A 264 33.22 8.43 16.45
N SER A 265 33.88 8.73 17.57
CA SER A 265 34.78 7.78 18.24
C SER A 265 34.07 6.61 18.90
N ASN A 266 32.76 6.74 19.18
CA ASN A 266 31.93 5.76 19.89
C ASN A 266 30.92 5.06 18.97
N TYR A 267 30.63 5.64 17.80
CA TYR A 267 29.64 5.13 16.87
C TYR A 267 30.20 4.95 15.46
N LYS A 268 29.91 3.78 14.90
CA LYS A 268 30.18 3.40 13.51
C LYS A 268 28.94 2.78 12.91
N ILE A 269 28.69 3.05 11.63
CA ILE A 269 27.58 2.48 10.90
C ILE A 269 27.74 0.95 10.89
N GLY A 270 26.66 0.24 11.21
CA GLY A 270 26.57 -1.20 11.27
C GLY A 270 26.59 -1.88 9.91
N ASN A 271 26.20 -3.16 9.89
CA ASN A 271 26.47 -4.04 8.76
C ASN A 271 25.31 -4.14 7.77
N LEU A 272 24.08 -3.81 8.17
CA LEU A 272 22.92 -3.92 7.29
C LEU A 272 23.13 -3.23 5.94
N LEU A 273 23.47 -1.93 5.93
CA LEU A 273 23.73 -1.18 4.70
C LEU A 273 24.94 -1.76 3.94
N LYS A 274 26.00 -2.11 4.67
CA LYS A 274 27.26 -2.65 4.13
C LYS A 274 27.10 -4.02 3.47
N SER A 275 26.08 -4.79 3.85
CA SER A 275 25.82 -6.13 3.33
C SER A 275 25.48 -6.15 1.83
N ARG A 276 25.19 -4.98 1.23
CA ARG A 276 24.76 -4.85 -0.16
C ARG A 276 25.69 -3.93 -0.93
N ASN A 277 26.11 -4.38 -2.11
CA ASN A 277 27.08 -3.64 -2.94
C ASN A 277 26.50 -2.39 -3.59
N GLU A 278 25.19 -2.35 -3.81
CA GLU A 278 24.51 -1.26 -4.51
C GLU A 278 23.27 -0.78 -3.77
N THR A 279 22.93 0.48 -4.00
CA THR A 279 21.84 1.21 -3.36
C THR A 279 20.94 1.83 -4.43
N ILE A 280 19.63 1.68 -4.25
CA ILE A 280 18.60 2.39 -5.00
C ILE A 280 18.14 3.59 -4.16
N ILE A 281 18.28 4.79 -4.70
CA ILE A 281 17.80 6.02 -4.06
C ILE A 281 16.58 6.52 -4.82
N TYR A 282 15.42 6.52 -4.17
CA TYR A 282 14.19 7.13 -4.65
C TYR A 282 14.17 8.63 -4.31
N GLN A 283 14.09 9.46 -5.34
CA GLN A 283 14.17 10.91 -5.23
C GLN A 283 12.77 11.55 -5.24
N VAL A 284 12.51 12.39 -4.23
CA VAL A 284 11.25 13.12 -4.09
C VAL A 284 11.55 14.61 -3.91
N ASP A 285 11.44 15.38 -5.00
CA ASP A 285 11.61 16.83 -4.96
C ASP A 285 10.26 17.57 -4.74
N ALA A 286 9.66 17.31 -3.59
CA ALA A 286 8.38 17.87 -3.17
C ALA A 286 8.38 18.22 -1.68
N LYS A 287 7.33 18.91 -1.22
CA LYS A 287 7.09 19.10 0.21
C LYS A 287 6.88 17.76 0.91
N PHE A 288 7.37 17.65 2.14
CA PHE A 288 7.14 16.46 2.97
C PHE A 288 5.65 16.19 3.11
N ARG A 289 5.21 15.03 2.65
CA ARG A 289 3.81 14.61 2.67
C ARG A 289 3.69 13.11 2.68
N GLY A 290 2.47 12.62 2.94
CA GLY A 290 2.12 11.24 2.69
C GLY A 290 1.99 11.01 1.19
N ASP A 291 0.79 11.03 0.66
CA ASP A 291 0.56 10.52 -0.69
C ASP A 291 1.16 11.40 -1.80
N PRO A 292 1.64 10.79 -2.90
CA PRO A 292 1.59 9.35 -3.23
C PRO A 292 2.83 8.54 -2.82
N TYR A 293 3.84 9.19 -2.24
CA TYR A 293 5.21 8.67 -2.12
C TYR A 293 5.38 7.41 -1.25
N PRO A 294 4.65 7.18 -0.14
CA PRO A 294 4.79 5.98 0.66
C PRO A 294 4.42 4.73 -0.12
N GLY A 295 3.33 4.82 -0.90
CA GLY A 295 2.90 3.72 -1.75
C GLY A 295 3.85 3.45 -2.91
N ALA A 296 4.41 4.51 -3.51
CA ALA A 296 5.47 4.38 -4.51
C ALA A 296 6.76 3.76 -3.94
N LEU A 297 7.19 4.16 -2.75
CA LEU A 297 8.33 3.56 -2.05
C LEU A 297 8.11 2.07 -1.79
N ALA A 298 6.91 1.70 -1.33
CA ALA A 298 6.53 0.30 -1.14
C ALA A 298 6.61 -0.48 -2.46
N ALA A 299 6.11 0.07 -3.56
CA ALA A 299 6.20 -0.59 -4.87
C ALA A 299 7.63 -0.72 -5.37
N LEU A 300 8.48 0.31 -5.18
CA LEU A 300 9.90 0.27 -5.56
C LEU A 300 10.68 -0.82 -4.82
N ASP A 301 10.30 -1.15 -3.59
CA ASP A 301 10.90 -2.27 -2.86
C ASP A 301 10.76 -3.58 -3.65
N TYR A 302 9.54 -3.92 -4.08
CA TYR A 302 9.29 -5.16 -4.85
C TYR A 302 9.75 -5.08 -6.30
N LEU A 303 9.66 -3.90 -6.93
CA LEU A 303 10.05 -3.72 -8.33
C LEU A 303 11.57 -3.84 -8.54
N LEU A 304 12.37 -3.36 -7.57
CA LEU A 304 13.81 -3.17 -7.75
C LEU A 304 14.68 -3.88 -6.72
N CYS A 305 14.25 -3.98 -5.45
CA CYS A 305 15.16 -4.28 -4.34
C CYS A 305 15.01 -5.71 -3.80
N ARG A 306 13.79 -6.21 -3.68
CA ARG A 306 13.46 -7.40 -2.89
C ARG A 306 13.55 -8.70 -3.69
N GLU A 307 14.22 -9.71 -3.11
CA GLU A 307 14.26 -11.07 -3.66
C GLU A 307 13.58 -12.11 -2.75
N GLY A 308 13.29 -11.76 -1.48
CA GLY A 308 12.62 -12.62 -0.49
C GLY A 308 11.58 -11.92 0.38
N LYS A 309 11.11 -12.63 1.43
CA LYS A 309 9.97 -12.19 2.26
C LYS A 309 10.34 -11.14 3.29
N THR A 310 11.61 -10.93 3.60
CA THR A 310 12.04 -9.92 4.56
C THR A 310 12.78 -8.78 3.87
N PHE A 311 12.92 -7.65 4.56
CA PHE A 311 13.79 -6.58 4.06
C PHE A 311 15.26 -6.99 4.06
N GLU A 312 15.64 -8.02 4.82
CA GLU A 312 17.00 -8.56 4.85
C GLU A 312 17.33 -9.26 3.53
N ASP A 313 16.33 -9.91 2.92
CA ASP A 313 16.41 -10.59 1.61
C ASP A 313 16.44 -9.62 0.41
N ARG A 314 16.80 -8.35 0.60
CA ARG A 314 16.96 -7.38 -0.48
C ARG A 314 18.34 -7.49 -1.12
N LYS A 315 18.35 -7.39 -2.45
CA LYS A 315 19.56 -7.25 -3.26
C LYS A 315 20.21 -5.87 -3.14
N TYR A 316 19.40 -4.82 -3.03
CA TYR A 316 19.86 -3.44 -2.94
C TYR A 316 19.30 -2.76 -1.69
N ASN A 317 20.07 -1.81 -1.13
CA ASN A 317 19.51 -0.90 -0.14
C ASN A 317 18.45 -0.01 -0.81
N LEU A 318 17.37 0.30 -0.09
CA LEU A 318 16.35 1.24 -0.56
C LEU A 318 16.38 2.51 0.28
N ILE A 319 16.78 3.62 -0.33
CA ILE A 319 16.89 4.93 0.33
C ILE A 319 15.83 5.88 -0.23
N LEU A 320 15.16 6.63 0.64
CA LEU A 320 14.28 7.73 0.26
C LEU A 320 15.03 9.05 0.42
N ALA A 321 15.24 9.80 -0.66
CA ALA A 321 15.86 11.12 -0.62
C ALA A 321 14.83 12.22 -0.93
N TRP A 322 14.65 13.15 0.00
CA TRP A 322 13.80 14.33 -0.19
C TRP A 322 14.56 15.44 -0.92
N GLY A 323 14.85 15.21 -2.20
CA GLY A 323 15.49 16.17 -3.09
C GLY A 323 16.21 15.53 -4.26
N GLU A 324 16.89 16.37 -5.05
CA GLU A 324 17.76 15.87 -6.10
C GLU A 324 19.06 15.31 -5.50
N VAL A 325 19.43 14.08 -5.85
CA VAL A 325 20.68 13.46 -5.43
C VAL A 325 21.77 13.81 -6.44
N ILE A 326 22.80 14.52 -6.00
CA ILE A 326 23.99 14.82 -6.79
C ILE A 326 25.07 13.79 -6.42
N ILE A 327 25.63 13.13 -7.44
CA ILE A 327 26.67 12.12 -7.26
C ILE A 327 28.03 12.76 -7.51
N ASN A 328 28.93 12.63 -6.54
CA ASN A 328 30.33 13.04 -6.68
C ASN A 328 31.21 11.80 -6.84
N ASN A 329 31.69 11.56 -8.06
CA ASN A 329 32.53 10.40 -8.38
C ASN A 329 33.97 10.53 -7.86
N GLU A 330 34.48 11.75 -7.65
CA GLU A 330 35.84 11.98 -7.14
C GLU A 330 35.92 11.63 -5.66
N ASN A 331 34.96 12.13 -4.88
CA ASN A 331 34.87 11.85 -3.45
C ASN A 331 34.09 10.57 -3.13
N LYS A 332 33.59 9.87 -4.17
CA LYS A 332 32.71 8.70 -4.06
C LYS A 332 31.63 8.93 -3.01
N SER A 333 30.87 10.01 -3.15
CA SER A 333 29.86 10.42 -2.17
C SER A 333 28.66 11.04 -2.87
N ILE A 334 27.61 11.37 -2.11
CA ILE A 334 26.39 12.01 -2.60
C ILE A 334 26.10 13.29 -1.81
N SER A 335 25.27 14.16 -2.39
CA SER A 335 24.62 15.25 -1.67
C SER A 335 23.17 15.40 -2.10
N ILE A 336 22.33 15.96 -1.23
CA ILE A 336 20.91 16.19 -1.49
C ILE A 336 20.68 17.68 -1.72
N ASN A 337 20.13 18.03 -2.87
CA ASN A 337 19.78 19.38 -3.26
C ASN A 337 18.26 19.55 -3.32
N SER A 338 17.68 20.11 -2.27
CA SER A 338 16.32 20.64 -2.24
C SER A 338 16.14 21.51 -1.00
N ASN A 339 15.18 22.43 -1.03
CA ASN A 339 14.74 23.21 0.13
C ASN A 339 13.23 23.01 0.41
N LYS A 340 12.60 22.01 -0.24
CA LYS A 340 11.16 21.78 -0.15
C LYS A 340 10.76 20.95 1.07
N ALA A 341 11.69 20.18 1.60
CA ALA A 341 11.51 19.33 2.77
C ALA A 341 12.79 19.30 3.60
N SER A 342 12.65 19.16 4.91
CA SER A 342 13.72 19.15 5.92
C SER A 342 13.57 17.93 6.84
N ILE A 343 14.67 17.52 7.48
CA ILE A 343 14.62 16.55 8.57
C ILE A 343 13.61 16.96 9.67
N GLU A 344 13.41 18.26 9.91
CA GLU A 344 12.46 18.72 10.91
C GLU A 344 11.00 18.41 10.51
N ASP A 345 10.66 18.39 9.22
CA ASP A 345 9.31 17.99 8.79
C ASP A 345 9.00 16.55 9.20
N PHE A 346 9.98 15.65 9.07
CA PHE A 346 9.88 14.27 9.52
C PHE A 346 9.74 14.21 11.04
N THR A 347 10.63 14.89 11.78
CA THR A 347 10.60 14.84 13.25
C THR A 347 9.36 15.50 13.83
N MET A 348 8.82 16.57 13.22
CA MET A 348 7.55 17.16 13.63
C MET A 348 6.38 16.20 13.44
N ALA A 349 6.33 15.46 12.32
CA ALA A 349 5.30 14.43 12.11
C ALA A 349 5.40 13.28 13.12
N VAL A 350 6.62 12.91 13.53
CA VAL A 350 6.86 11.92 14.60
C VAL A 350 6.42 12.48 15.97
N LYS A 351 6.88 13.68 16.34
CA LYS A 351 6.53 14.38 17.60
C LYS A 351 5.02 14.60 17.72
N ALA A 352 4.33 14.87 16.61
CA ALA A 352 2.87 14.99 16.59
C ALA A 352 2.14 13.68 16.94
N SER A 353 2.84 12.54 16.97
CA SER A 353 2.31 11.25 17.42
C SER A 353 2.51 11.02 18.94
N GLU A 354 3.36 11.82 19.59
CA GLU A 354 3.64 11.78 21.04
C GLU A 354 2.37 11.97 21.86
N ASN A 355 1.49 12.90 21.45
CA ASN A 355 0.22 13.17 22.13
C ASN A 355 -0.74 11.97 22.13
N LYS A 356 -0.47 10.95 21.30
CA LYS A 356 -1.23 9.69 21.25
C LYS A 356 -0.55 8.60 22.08
N ASN A 357 0.72 8.74 22.40
CA ASN A 357 1.43 7.81 23.26
C ASN A 357 1.02 8.04 24.72
N ILE A 358 0.43 7.02 25.33
CA ILE A 358 -0.03 7.08 26.73
C ILE A 358 0.87 6.25 27.66
N LEU A 359 1.98 5.69 27.15
CA LEU A 359 2.92 4.88 27.94
C LEU A 359 3.64 5.66 29.03
N ASN A 360 3.73 6.98 28.90
CA ASN A 360 4.34 7.88 29.89
C ASN A 360 3.41 8.25 31.05
N LYS A 361 2.12 7.90 31.00
CA LYS A 361 1.17 8.14 32.09
C LYS A 361 1.43 7.18 33.24
N ASN A 362 1.30 7.65 34.49
CA ASN A 362 1.20 6.73 35.62
C ASN A 362 -0.12 5.96 35.55
N TYR A 363 -0.15 4.77 36.12
CA TYR A 363 -1.37 3.94 36.14
C TYR A 363 -2.57 4.67 36.78
N THR A 364 -2.32 5.44 37.85
CA THR A 364 -3.35 6.24 38.54
C THR A 364 -3.95 7.35 37.68
N ASP A 365 -3.25 7.76 36.62
CA ASP A 365 -3.66 8.83 35.70
C ASP A 365 -4.41 8.28 34.47
N LEU A 366 -4.47 6.95 34.31
CA LEU A 366 -5.20 6.30 33.23
C LEU A 366 -6.70 6.32 33.51
N LYS A 367 -7.48 6.79 32.53
CA LYS A 367 -8.92 6.53 32.55
C LYS A 367 -9.17 5.04 32.35
N ASN A 368 -10.26 4.50 32.92
CA ASN A 368 -10.62 3.09 32.73
C ASN A 368 -10.70 2.68 31.25
N SER A 369 -11.18 3.56 30.37
CA SER A 369 -11.24 3.34 28.93
C SER A 369 -9.87 3.35 28.23
N GLU A 370 -8.83 3.88 28.88
CA GLU A 370 -7.47 3.92 28.36
C GLU A 370 -6.65 2.69 28.74
N ILE A 371 -7.07 1.89 29.74
CA ILE A 371 -6.28 0.76 30.26
C ILE A 371 -5.97 -0.27 29.14
N SER A 372 -6.97 -0.68 28.37
CA SER A 372 -6.79 -1.63 27.26
C SER A 372 -5.92 -1.06 26.14
N ARG A 373 -6.04 0.25 25.89
CA ARG A 373 -5.21 0.97 24.93
C ARG A 373 -3.76 1.08 25.40
N TYR A 374 -3.53 1.33 26.69
CA TYR A 374 -2.21 1.36 27.32
C TYR A 374 -1.54 -0.01 27.17
N TYR A 375 -2.24 -1.09 27.53
CA TYR A 375 -1.72 -2.44 27.37
C TYR A 375 -1.41 -2.80 25.91
N MET A 376 -2.23 -2.35 24.96
CA MET A 376 -1.91 -2.47 23.54
C MET A 376 -0.59 -1.75 23.19
N GLN A 377 -0.41 -0.49 23.62
CA GLN A 377 0.84 0.23 23.36
C GLN A 377 2.05 -0.43 24.06
N VAL A 378 1.88 -1.10 25.19
CA VAL A 378 2.96 -1.91 25.81
C VAL A 378 3.40 -3.03 24.86
N ARG A 379 2.46 -3.66 24.14
CA ARG A 379 2.76 -4.77 23.21
C ARG A 379 3.40 -4.32 21.89
N TYR A 380 2.92 -3.22 21.31
CA TYR A 380 3.33 -2.80 19.96
C TYR A 380 4.15 -1.49 19.94
N GLY A 381 4.43 -0.92 21.10
CA GLY A 381 4.95 0.43 21.23
C GLY A 381 4.04 1.46 20.53
N SER A 382 4.67 2.39 19.82
CA SER A 382 4.01 3.47 19.08
C SER A 382 3.68 3.11 17.63
N THR A 383 3.79 1.83 17.22
CA THR A 383 3.63 1.38 15.83
C THR A 383 2.35 1.95 15.19
N PHE A 384 1.20 1.77 15.83
CA PHE A 384 -0.10 2.21 15.30
C PHE A 384 -0.44 3.68 15.60
N SER A 385 0.30 4.32 16.50
CA SER A 385 0.09 5.71 16.92
C SER A 385 0.76 6.71 15.98
N LYS A 386 1.79 6.28 15.25
CA LYS A 386 2.43 7.03 14.15
C LYS A 386 1.47 7.22 12.99
N VAL A 387 1.53 8.36 12.33
CA VAL A 387 0.78 8.62 11.08
C VAL A 387 1.25 7.72 9.93
N LYS A 388 0.35 7.43 8.97
CA LYS A 388 0.57 6.51 7.83
C LYS A 388 1.95 6.63 7.19
N HIS A 389 2.31 7.83 6.74
CA HIS A 389 3.53 8.01 5.95
C HIS A 389 4.79 7.73 6.76
N ILE A 390 4.82 8.06 8.06
CA ILE A 390 5.92 7.68 8.94
C ILE A 390 6.03 6.16 9.05
N ARG A 391 4.91 5.45 9.28
CA ARG A 391 4.91 3.97 9.35
C ARG A 391 5.47 3.34 8.08
N VAL A 392 4.99 3.78 6.92
CA VAL A 392 5.37 3.21 5.63
C VAL A 392 6.81 3.58 5.25
N TYR A 393 7.23 4.85 5.42
CA TYR A 393 8.61 5.25 5.15
C TYR A 393 9.58 4.48 6.04
N SER A 394 9.33 4.43 7.34
CA SER A 394 10.19 3.70 8.28
C SER A 394 10.16 2.19 8.07
N TYR A 395 9.14 1.62 7.41
CA TYR A 395 9.06 0.19 7.10
C TYR A 395 9.79 -0.21 5.80
N PHE A 396 9.73 0.62 4.76
CA PHE A 396 10.36 0.28 3.48
C PHE A 396 11.75 0.88 3.30
N ALA A 397 12.04 2.06 3.83
CA ALA A 397 13.34 2.69 3.66
C ALA A 397 14.39 2.11 4.62
N ASP A 398 15.55 1.75 4.08
CA ASP A 398 16.77 1.49 4.86
C ASP A 398 17.41 2.80 5.33
N GLY A 399 17.07 3.93 4.68
CA GLY A 399 17.41 5.26 5.15
C GLY A 399 16.60 6.36 4.45
N ILE A 400 16.45 7.49 5.11
CA ILE A 400 15.74 8.67 4.65
C ILE A 400 16.70 9.86 4.72
N LEU A 401 16.94 10.51 3.59
CA LEU A 401 17.91 11.59 3.45
C LEU A 401 17.20 12.91 3.14
N PHE A 402 17.69 13.97 3.76
CA PHE A 402 17.34 15.36 3.52
C PHE A 402 18.62 16.16 3.20
N ASN A 403 18.48 17.42 2.79
CA ASN A 403 19.63 18.30 2.62
C ASN A 403 20.33 18.62 3.97
N ASP A 404 19.59 18.55 5.08
CA ASP A 404 19.97 19.01 6.41
C ASP A 404 19.98 17.90 7.47
N GLY A 405 19.78 16.63 7.07
CA GLY A 405 19.82 15.51 7.99
C GLY A 405 19.60 14.16 7.33
N ALA A 406 19.86 13.09 8.09
CA ALA A 406 19.68 11.72 7.63
C ALA A 406 19.18 10.81 8.77
N LEU A 407 18.42 9.79 8.40
CA LEU A 407 17.96 8.70 9.28
C LEU A 407 18.26 7.39 8.57
N TRP A 408 18.75 6.37 9.28
CA TRP A 408 18.99 5.06 8.68
C TRP A 408 18.72 3.94 9.66
N ARG A 409 18.51 2.75 9.10
CA ARG A 409 18.46 1.50 9.85
C ARG A 409 19.87 1.04 10.10
N ASP A 410 20.10 0.69 11.35
CA ASP A 410 21.34 0.07 11.78
C ASP A 410 21.02 -1.28 12.40
N ALA A 411 21.65 -2.34 11.88
CA ALA A 411 21.55 -3.70 12.38
C ALA A 411 22.89 -4.42 12.23
#